data_AF-A0A679JWU5-F1
#
_entry.id   AF-A0A679JWU5-F1
#
_cell.length_a   1.000
_cell.length_b   1.000
_cell.length_c   1.000
_cell.angle_alpha   90.00
_cell.angle_beta   90.00
_cell.angle_gamma   90.00
#
_symmetry.space_group_name_H-M   'P 1'
#
loop_
_entity.id
_entity.type
_entity.pdbx_description
1 polymer ?
#
loop_
_entity_poly.entity_id
_entity_poly.type
_entity_poly.pdbx_seq_one_letter_code
_entity_poly.pdbx_strand_id
1 'polypeptide(L)'
;MVSPELSGEVYRKPFISCMFGCAMQPHAFIKRWSNEVPTLYFLDICAVNATKIPKENVKIDTRKAKLVERLIRLDKSHNSFSYLLALAEKVSDSRGKMSNDELLEQVLRDVAALRAFFVKSRIIEPDEFLISYTQDLYQVPHEVAHDAYIKFLRIANDRLDLGNAVAKPHRLRKAEEILMEADALAIGRQHPVVLVTLACLYGNSSAKRVMKFKANTVRFDAENALADIMIISRFFPEKLKMEQAGREWKTSYDQCDFITDDDGLLGILRCFEAKNARLEKIENLYRTYIEVKLNFRLLFTEISSLN
;
A
#
# COMPACT_ATOMS: atom_id res chain seq x y z
N MET A 1 35.05 -39.16 26.93
CA MET A 1 33.96 -38.22 26.54
C MET A 1 34.39 -37.58 25.24
N VAL A 2 33.72 -37.97 24.17
CA VAL A 2 34.05 -37.61 22.78
C VAL A 2 33.56 -36.20 22.52
N SER A 3 34.48 -35.32 22.09
CA SER A 3 34.18 -33.98 21.58
C SER A 3 33.51 -34.12 20.21
N PRO A 4 32.36 -33.48 19.94
CA PRO A 4 31.77 -33.53 18.62
C PRO A 4 32.54 -32.64 17.66
N GLU A 5 32.94 -33.24 16.55
CA GLU A 5 33.58 -32.61 15.40
C GLU A 5 32.67 -31.53 14.79
N LEU A 6 33.22 -30.32 14.64
CA LEU A 6 32.65 -29.26 13.80
C LEU A 6 32.90 -29.62 12.33
N SER A 7 32.02 -30.41 11.74
CA SER A 7 31.94 -30.58 10.28
C SER A 7 31.19 -29.38 9.67
N GLY A 8 31.95 -28.31 9.40
CA GLY A 8 31.46 -27.16 8.66
C GLY A 8 31.34 -27.47 7.17
N GLU A 9 30.21 -28.02 6.73
CA GLU A 9 29.84 -27.98 5.32
C GLU A 9 29.43 -26.54 4.95
N VAL A 10 30.34 -25.81 4.30
CA VAL A 10 30.08 -24.48 3.74
C VAL A 10 29.19 -24.63 2.51
N TYR A 11 27.88 -24.72 2.73
CA TYR A 11 26.91 -24.47 1.68
C TYR A 11 26.99 -23.00 1.27
N ARG A 12 27.44 -22.73 0.04
CA ARG A 12 27.35 -21.41 -0.60
C ARG A 12 25.88 -21.03 -0.80
N LYS A 13 25.24 -20.52 0.25
CA LYS A 13 23.98 -19.78 0.17
C LYS A 13 24.31 -18.29 -0.05
N PRO A 14 23.56 -17.53 -0.86
CA PRO A 14 23.86 -16.13 -1.20
C PRO A 14 23.57 -15.15 -0.03
N PHE A 15 23.65 -15.61 1.20
CA PHE A 15 23.42 -14.81 2.40
C PHE A 15 24.30 -15.30 3.52
N ILE A 16 24.96 -14.34 4.17
CA ILE A 16 25.61 -14.55 5.45
C ILE A 16 24.52 -14.45 6.51
N SER A 17 24.23 -15.55 7.20
CA SER A 17 23.34 -15.56 8.36
C SER A 17 24.19 -15.46 9.61
N CYS A 18 24.23 -14.27 10.22
CA CYS A 18 24.86 -14.08 11.52
C CYS A 18 23.77 -14.03 12.61
N MET A 19 23.82 -14.96 13.56
CA MET A 19 23.05 -14.86 14.79
C MET A 19 23.86 -14.07 15.82
N PHE A 20 23.37 -12.87 16.17
CA PHE A 20 23.89 -12.11 17.30
C PHE A 20 22.96 -12.33 18.50
N GLY A 21 23.50 -12.87 19.60
CA GLY A 21 22.82 -12.83 20.89
C GLY A 21 22.86 -11.41 21.43
N CYS A 22 21.79 -10.65 21.23
CA CYS A 22 21.66 -9.32 21.84
C CYS A 22 21.01 -9.46 23.22
N ALA A 23 21.66 -8.97 24.27
CA ALA A 23 21.01 -8.82 25.57
C ALA A 23 19.76 -7.92 25.44
N MET A 24 18.74 -8.13 26.29
CA MET A 24 17.47 -7.40 26.20
C MET A 24 17.62 -5.87 26.29
N GLN A 25 18.61 -5.41 27.06
CA GLN A 25 18.86 -3.98 27.31
C GLN A 25 19.32 -3.22 26.04
N PRO A 26 20.37 -3.67 25.30
CA PRO A 26 20.72 -3.05 24.02
C PRO A 26 19.60 -3.05 22.98
N HIS A 27 18.80 -4.12 22.89
CA HIS A 27 17.65 -4.17 21.96
C HIS A 27 16.59 -3.12 22.33
N ALA A 28 16.26 -2.97 23.62
CA ALA A 28 15.33 -1.95 24.08
C ALA A 28 15.85 -0.53 23.80
N PHE A 29 17.16 -0.31 23.95
CA PHE A 29 17.81 0.96 23.62
C PHE A 29 17.70 1.30 22.13
N ILE A 30 18.08 0.37 21.24
CA ILE A 30 17.98 0.56 19.78
C ILE A 30 16.53 0.79 19.36
N LYS A 31 15.59 0.03 19.92
CA LYS A 31 14.16 0.20 19.65
C LYS A 31 13.67 1.58 20.10
N ARG A 32 14.14 2.07 21.25
CA ARG A 32 13.82 3.42 21.72
C ARG A 32 14.35 4.46 20.74
N TRP A 33 15.63 4.40 20.38
CA TRP A 33 16.22 5.31 19.41
C TRP A 33 15.46 5.30 18.08
N SER A 34 15.14 4.11 17.55
CA SER A 34 14.39 3.99 16.28
C SER A 34 12.99 4.62 16.37
N ASN A 35 12.33 4.57 17.53
CA ASN A 35 11.03 5.19 17.73
C ASN A 35 11.09 6.73 17.87
N GLU A 36 12.28 7.31 18.01
CA GLU A 36 12.51 8.75 18.05
C GLU A 36 12.89 9.32 16.67
N VAL A 37 13.03 8.48 15.64
CA VAL A 37 13.29 8.94 14.27
C VAL A 37 12.06 9.67 13.73
N PRO A 38 12.19 10.94 13.31
CA PRO A 38 11.10 11.71 12.72
C PRO A 38 10.48 11.01 11.51
N THR A 39 9.19 10.68 11.59
CA THR A 39 8.50 9.89 10.56
C THR A 39 7.23 10.59 10.07
N LEU A 40 7.05 10.63 8.75
CA LEU A 40 5.79 10.99 8.10
C LEU A 40 4.96 9.73 7.80
N TYR A 41 3.77 9.66 8.38
CA TYR A 41 2.85 8.53 8.20
C TYR A 41 1.75 8.90 7.20
N PHE A 42 1.68 8.20 6.07
CA PHE A 42 0.57 8.33 5.12
C PHE A 42 -0.59 7.44 5.55
N LEU A 43 -1.81 7.98 5.54
CA LEU A 43 -3.01 7.29 5.98
C LEU A 43 -3.89 6.90 4.78
N ASP A 44 -4.46 5.69 4.83
CA ASP A 44 -5.59 5.32 3.98
C ASP A 44 -6.94 5.70 4.60
N ILE A 45 -8.03 5.50 3.87
CA ILE A 45 -9.35 5.85 4.37
C ILE A 45 -9.74 5.04 5.62
N CYS A 46 -9.27 3.80 5.74
CA CYS A 46 -9.55 2.96 6.90
C CYS A 46 -8.92 3.52 8.18
N ALA A 47 -7.66 3.95 8.10
CA ALA A 47 -6.94 4.58 9.20
C ALA A 47 -7.59 5.90 9.61
N VAL A 48 -8.01 6.72 8.64
CA VAL A 48 -8.72 7.97 8.90
C VAL A 48 -10.04 7.70 9.62
N ASN A 49 -10.83 6.75 9.14
CA ASN A 49 -12.12 6.43 9.76
C ASN A 49 -11.98 5.88 11.18
N ALA A 50 -10.87 5.20 11.51
CA ALA A 50 -10.63 4.73 12.86
C ALA A 50 -10.48 5.87 13.89
N THR A 51 -9.97 7.03 13.48
CA THR A 51 -9.81 8.20 14.38
C THR A 51 -11.13 8.84 14.80
N LYS A 52 -12.21 8.57 14.05
CA LYS A 52 -13.56 9.12 14.30
C LYS A 52 -14.38 8.27 15.26
N ILE A 53 -13.90 7.08 15.62
CA ILE A 53 -14.65 6.14 16.45
C ILE A 53 -14.59 6.62 17.91
N PRO A 54 -15.75 6.83 18.58
CA PRO A 54 -15.77 7.17 20.00
C PRO A 54 -15.06 6.09 20.83
N LYS A 55 -14.29 6.49 21.85
CA LYS A 55 -13.49 5.58 22.69
C LYS A 55 -14.29 4.41 23.28
N GLU A 56 -15.58 4.62 23.55
CA GLU A 56 -16.51 3.60 24.05
C GLU A 56 -16.74 2.48 23.02
N ASN A 57 -16.84 2.84 21.73
CA ASN A 57 -17.15 1.93 20.64
C ASN A 57 -15.92 1.22 20.07
N VAL A 58 -14.72 1.77 20.31
CA VAL A 58 -13.44 1.13 19.90
C VAL A 58 -13.27 -0.25 20.56
N LYS A 59 -13.79 -0.44 21.78
CA LYS A 59 -13.65 -1.70 22.53
C LYS A 59 -14.42 -2.89 21.95
N ILE A 60 -15.35 -2.63 21.02
CA ILE A 60 -16.20 -3.65 20.41
C ILE A 60 -15.47 -4.32 19.23
N ASP A 61 -14.57 -3.61 18.56
CA ASP A 61 -13.79 -4.11 17.42
C ASP A 61 -12.30 -4.19 17.75
N THR A 62 -11.84 -5.39 18.11
CA THR A 62 -10.44 -5.64 18.49
C THR A 62 -9.44 -5.25 17.41
N ARG A 63 -9.82 -5.31 16.12
CA ARG A 63 -8.91 -4.95 15.02
C ARG A 63 -8.73 -3.45 14.97
N LYS A 64 -9.83 -2.69 14.96
CA LYS A 64 -9.81 -1.23 15.00
C LYS A 64 -9.21 -0.69 16.29
N ALA A 65 -9.41 -1.37 17.42
CA ALA A 65 -8.75 -1.03 18.69
C ALA A 65 -7.23 -1.04 18.58
N LYS A 66 -6.66 -2.09 17.95
CA LYS A 66 -5.21 -2.18 17.72
C LYS A 66 -4.70 -1.07 16.81
N LEU A 67 -5.47 -0.69 15.80
CA LEU A 67 -5.11 0.43 14.93
C LEU A 67 -5.14 1.76 15.72
N VAL A 68 -6.20 2.04 16.46
CA VAL A 68 -6.31 3.25 17.29
C VAL A 68 -5.18 3.33 18.31
N GLU A 69 -4.85 2.22 18.99
CA GLU A 69 -3.70 2.14 19.90
C GLU A 69 -2.36 2.37 19.17
N ARG A 70 -2.21 1.87 17.94
CA ARG A 70 -1.04 2.17 17.10
C ARG A 70 -0.98 3.67 16.82
N LEU A 71 -2.05 4.30 16.37
CA LEU A 71 -2.09 5.74 16.07
C LEU A 71 -1.77 6.59 17.30
N ILE A 72 -2.33 6.27 18.47
CA ILE A 72 -2.04 6.96 19.74
C ILE A 72 -0.56 6.85 20.11
N ARG A 73 0.07 5.68 19.91
CA ARG A 73 1.51 5.51 20.20
C ARG A 73 2.41 6.26 19.25
N LEU A 74 1.95 6.47 18.01
CA LEU A 74 2.67 7.23 16.99
C LEU A 74 2.48 8.73 17.15
N ASP A 75 1.51 9.17 17.97
CA ASP A 75 1.28 10.59 18.26
C ASP A 75 2.44 11.19 19.09
N LYS A 76 3.47 11.69 18.38
CA LYS A 76 4.69 12.26 18.94
C LYS A 76 5.05 13.55 18.18
N SER A 77 5.69 14.49 18.88
CA SER A 77 6.01 15.82 18.32
C SER A 77 6.93 15.80 17.11
N HIS A 78 7.77 14.77 16.96
CA HIS A 78 8.65 14.58 15.80
C HIS A 78 7.99 13.83 14.64
N ASN A 79 6.78 13.31 14.83
CA ASN A 79 6.04 12.62 13.79
C ASN A 79 5.02 13.56 13.15
N SER A 80 4.56 13.19 11.96
CA SER A 80 3.42 13.84 11.32
C SER A 80 2.62 12.83 10.51
N PHE A 81 1.40 13.21 10.17
CA PHE A 81 0.48 12.38 9.41
C PHE A 81 0.03 13.10 8.15
N SER A 82 -0.11 12.36 7.06
CA SER A 82 -0.55 12.84 5.76
C SER A 82 -1.89 12.21 5.40
N TYR A 83 -2.86 13.05 5.07
CA TYR A 83 -4.17 12.66 4.53
C TYR A 83 -4.14 12.43 3.01
N LEU A 84 -3.01 12.71 2.34
CA LEU A 84 -2.90 12.73 0.88
C LEU A 84 -3.41 11.46 0.18
N LEU A 85 -3.07 10.26 0.68
CA LEU A 85 -3.49 9.02 0.02
C LEU A 85 -4.99 8.76 0.19
N ALA A 86 -5.55 9.00 1.39
CA ALA A 86 -6.98 8.93 1.62
C ALA A 86 -7.76 9.99 0.81
N LEU A 87 -7.20 11.18 0.65
CA LEU A 87 -7.76 12.23 -0.19
C LEU A 87 -7.79 11.80 -1.66
N ALA A 88 -6.66 11.35 -2.20
CA ALA A 88 -6.55 10.88 -3.58
C ALA A 88 -7.53 9.73 -3.86
N GLU A 89 -7.67 8.78 -2.93
CA GLU A 89 -8.67 7.72 -3.00
C GLU A 89 -10.09 8.27 -3.16
N LYS A 90 -10.52 9.15 -2.23
CA LYS A 90 -11.86 9.74 -2.24
C LYS A 90 -12.18 10.56 -3.49
N VAL A 91 -11.23 11.40 -3.89
CA VAL A 91 -11.38 12.33 -5.02
C VAL A 91 -11.47 11.56 -6.34
N SER A 92 -10.77 10.43 -6.44
CA SER A 92 -10.81 9.53 -7.59
C SER A 92 -12.01 8.57 -7.65
N ASP A 93 -12.87 8.52 -6.63
CA ASP A 93 -14.03 7.60 -6.64
C ASP A 93 -15.10 8.07 -7.62
N SER A 94 -15.06 7.49 -8.82
CA SER A 94 -16.00 7.72 -9.92
C SER A 94 -17.45 7.31 -9.60
N ARG A 95 -17.66 6.51 -8.55
CA ARG A 95 -18.99 6.02 -8.13
C ARG A 95 -19.66 6.95 -7.12
N GLY A 96 -18.92 7.93 -6.59
CA GLY A 96 -19.42 8.87 -5.60
C GLY A 96 -20.65 9.62 -6.12
N LYS A 97 -21.75 9.56 -5.37
CA LYS A 97 -22.98 10.33 -5.65
C LYS A 97 -22.97 11.72 -5.03
N MET A 98 -21.92 12.05 -4.30
CA MET A 98 -21.80 13.32 -3.59
C MET A 98 -21.53 14.43 -4.60
N SER A 99 -22.10 15.60 -4.35
CA SER A 99 -21.67 16.83 -5.00
C SER A 99 -20.24 17.20 -4.56
N ASN A 100 -19.59 18.07 -5.33
CA ASN A 100 -18.26 18.58 -4.98
C ASN A 100 -18.25 19.25 -3.60
N ASP A 101 -19.31 20.02 -3.28
CA ASP A 101 -19.44 20.69 -1.99
C ASP A 101 -19.60 19.70 -0.82
N GLU A 102 -20.41 18.65 -1.00
CA GLU A 102 -20.56 17.59 0.01
C GLU A 102 -19.25 16.83 0.24
N LEU A 103 -18.51 16.55 -0.84
CA LEU A 103 -17.20 15.88 -0.73
C LEU A 103 -16.21 16.78 0.01
N LEU A 104 -16.12 18.06 -0.35
CA LEU A 104 -15.24 19.01 0.30
C LEU A 104 -15.57 19.13 1.80
N GLU A 105 -16.85 19.26 2.13
CA GLU A 105 -17.30 19.31 3.52
C GLU A 105 -16.90 18.02 4.28
N GLN A 106 -17.00 16.86 3.63
CA GLN A 106 -16.54 15.59 4.22
C GLN A 106 -15.02 15.56 4.41
N VAL A 107 -14.23 16.02 3.44
CA VAL A 107 -12.76 16.09 3.53
C VAL A 107 -12.34 16.99 4.69
N LEU A 108 -12.93 18.17 4.82
CA LEU A 108 -12.61 19.11 5.91
C LEU A 108 -13.02 18.53 7.28
N ARG A 109 -14.18 17.87 7.38
CA ARG A 109 -14.57 17.15 8.60
C ARG A 109 -13.62 16.03 8.96
N ASP A 110 -13.17 15.27 7.97
CA ASP A 110 -12.22 14.18 8.17
C ASP A 110 -10.88 14.69 8.71
N VAL A 111 -10.35 15.75 8.11
CA VAL A 111 -9.09 16.36 8.57
C VAL A 111 -9.24 17.06 9.91
N ALA A 112 -10.37 17.72 10.18
CA ALA A 112 -10.66 18.29 11.49
C ALA A 112 -10.67 17.19 12.58
N ALA A 113 -11.27 16.03 12.30
CA ALA A 113 -11.24 14.90 13.22
C ALA A 113 -9.82 14.36 13.45
N LEU A 114 -8.99 14.27 12.41
CA LEU A 114 -7.59 13.88 12.54
C LEU A 114 -6.80 14.88 13.40
N ARG A 115 -6.97 16.18 13.17
CA ARG A 115 -6.32 17.25 13.95
C ARG A 115 -6.79 17.27 15.40
N ALA A 116 -8.03 16.87 15.68
CA ALA A 116 -8.52 16.70 17.04
C ALA A 116 -8.01 15.41 17.72
N PHE A 117 -7.78 14.35 16.93
CA PHE A 117 -7.29 13.06 17.42
C PHE A 117 -5.80 13.10 17.79
N PHE A 118 -4.96 13.71 16.96
CA PHE A 118 -3.52 13.84 17.21
C PHE A 118 -3.22 15.13 17.98
N VAL A 119 -2.74 14.98 19.21
CA VAL A 119 -2.47 16.11 20.12
C VAL A 119 -1.05 16.63 19.94
N LYS A 120 -0.10 15.76 19.59
CA LYS A 120 1.33 16.10 19.49
C LYS A 120 1.82 16.21 18.05
N SER A 121 1.32 15.35 17.19
CA SER A 121 1.70 15.28 15.77
C SER A 121 0.79 16.19 14.96
N ARG A 122 1.32 16.75 13.88
CA ARG A 122 0.50 17.55 12.95
C ARG A 122 -0.03 16.72 11.79
N ILE A 123 -1.16 17.16 11.23
CA ILE A 123 -1.58 16.85 9.87
C ILE A 123 -0.89 17.84 8.93
N ILE A 124 -0.18 17.36 7.93
CA ILE A 124 0.70 18.21 7.12
C ILE A 124 -0.04 19.02 6.06
N GLU A 125 -1.21 18.56 5.63
CA GLU A 125 -1.99 19.24 4.60
C GLU A 125 -2.74 20.46 5.18
N PRO A 126 -2.50 21.68 4.65
CA PRO A 126 -3.28 22.86 5.01
C PRO A 126 -4.64 22.86 4.30
N ASP A 127 -5.61 23.62 4.82
CA ASP A 127 -6.99 23.62 4.30
C ASP A 127 -7.06 24.12 2.86
N GLU A 128 -6.24 25.10 2.50
CA GLU A 128 -6.17 25.64 1.13
C GLU A 128 -5.78 24.56 0.12
N PHE A 129 -4.83 23.69 0.48
CA PHE A 129 -4.45 22.56 -0.35
C PHE A 129 -5.60 21.54 -0.48
N LEU A 130 -6.29 21.22 0.62
CA LEU A 130 -7.41 20.28 0.59
C LEU A 130 -8.56 20.79 -0.27
N ILE A 131 -8.86 22.09 -0.17
CA ILE A 131 -9.88 22.77 -0.97
C ILE A 131 -9.50 22.71 -2.45
N SER A 132 -8.31 23.19 -2.83
CA SER A 132 -7.89 23.20 -4.24
C SER A 132 -7.81 21.80 -4.82
N TYR A 133 -7.24 20.84 -4.08
CA TYR A 133 -7.12 19.46 -4.55
C TYR A 133 -8.49 18.83 -4.79
N THR A 134 -9.44 19.03 -3.88
CA THR A 134 -10.80 18.49 -4.04
C THR A 134 -11.50 19.15 -5.23
N GLN A 135 -11.47 20.48 -5.31
CA GLN A 135 -12.18 21.22 -6.35
C GLN A 135 -11.64 20.96 -7.75
N ASP A 136 -10.30 20.91 -7.89
CA ASP A 136 -9.64 20.81 -9.19
C ASP A 136 -9.60 19.37 -9.73
N LEU A 137 -9.64 18.37 -8.84
CA LEU A 137 -9.41 16.97 -9.20
C LEU A 137 -10.61 16.05 -8.96
N TYR A 138 -11.76 16.55 -8.48
CA TYR A 138 -12.93 15.71 -8.23
C TYR A 138 -13.38 14.96 -9.49
N GLN A 139 -13.50 13.63 -9.37
CA GLN A 139 -13.84 12.69 -10.45
C GLN A 139 -12.85 12.70 -11.62
N VAL A 140 -11.68 13.32 -11.46
CA VAL A 140 -10.58 13.21 -12.42
C VAL A 140 -9.74 11.99 -12.03
N PRO A 141 -9.66 10.95 -12.88
CA PRO A 141 -8.80 9.81 -12.59
C PRO A 141 -7.34 10.25 -12.44
N HIS A 142 -6.67 9.82 -11.36
CA HIS A 142 -5.24 10.09 -11.18
C HIS A 142 -4.39 9.33 -12.21
N GLU A 143 -4.90 8.19 -12.68
CA GLU A 143 -4.24 7.34 -13.65
C GLU A 143 -4.84 7.54 -15.05
N VAL A 144 -4.02 7.97 -16.02
CA VAL A 144 -4.44 8.15 -17.43
C VAL A 144 -5.07 6.88 -18.03
N ALA A 145 -4.61 5.70 -17.61
CA ALA A 145 -5.09 4.41 -18.09
C ALA A 145 -6.13 3.75 -17.15
N HIS A 146 -6.85 4.53 -16.33
CA HIS A 146 -7.85 4.05 -15.37
C HIS A 146 -8.84 3.06 -15.98
N ASP A 147 -9.48 3.44 -17.10
CA ASP A 147 -10.46 2.59 -17.78
C ASP A 147 -9.87 1.26 -18.26
N ALA A 148 -8.63 1.28 -18.74
CA ALA A 148 -7.92 0.08 -19.15
C ALA A 148 -7.67 -0.84 -17.95
N TYR A 149 -7.30 -0.27 -16.80
CA TYR A 149 -7.09 -1.04 -15.56
C TYR A 149 -8.39 -1.64 -15.05
N ILE A 150 -9.48 -0.88 -14.99
CA ILE A 150 -10.80 -1.39 -14.60
C ILE A 150 -11.24 -2.51 -15.55
N LYS A 151 -11.10 -2.32 -16.86
CA LYS A 151 -11.44 -3.34 -17.87
C LYS A 151 -10.60 -4.60 -17.69
N PHE A 152 -9.30 -4.47 -17.43
CA PHE A 152 -8.42 -5.60 -17.18
C PHE A 152 -8.85 -6.40 -15.93
N LEU A 153 -9.13 -5.71 -14.82
CA LEU A 153 -9.59 -6.35 -13.58
C LEU A 153 -10.94 -7.07 -13.79
N ARG A 154 -11.86 -6.47 -14.55
CA ARG A 154 -13.12 -7.10 -14.95
C ARG A 154 -12.88 -8.34 -15.79
N ILE A 155 -12.02 -8.29 -16.79
CA ILE A 155 -11.64 -9.47 -17.59
C ILE A 155 -11.09 -10.59 -16.70
N ALA A 156 -10.20 -10.24 -15.76
CA ALA A 156 -9.59 -11.18 -14.84
C ALA A 156 -10.62 -11.91 -13.96
N ASN A 157 -11.61 -11.19 -13.45
CA ASN A 157 -12.70 -11.78 -12.67
C ASN A 157 -13.72 -12.52 -13.55
N ASP A 158 -14.22 -11.87 -14.59
CA ASP A 158 -15.47 -12.24 -15.26
C ASP A 158 -15.26 -13.27 -16.37
N ARG A 159 -14.14 -13.21 -17.07
CA ARG A 159 -13.84 -14.12 -18.19
C ARG A 159 -12.74 -15.13 -17.85
N LEU A 160 -11.70 -14.69 -17.14
CA LEU A 160 -10.61 -15.59 -16.74
C LEU A 160 -10.92 -16.39 -15.47
N ASP A 161 -12.05 -16.08 -14.82
CA ASP A 161 -12.62 -16.80 -13.68
C ASP A 161 -11.67 -16.93 -12.48
N LEU A 162 -10.89 -15.88 -12.20
CA LEU A 162 -9.98 -15.86 -11.06
C LEU A 162 -10.68 -15.75 -9.70
N GLY A 163 -12.01 -15.63 -9.69
CA GLY A 163 -12.83 -15.83 -8.48
C GLY A 163 -12.81 -17.28 -7.98
N ASN A 164 -12.52 -18.23 -8.88
CA ASN A 164 -12.42 -19.65 -8.57
C ASN A 164 -10.97 -20.12 -8.51
N ALA A 165 -10.74 -21.25 -7.84
CA ALA A 165 -9.41 -21.82 -7.71
C ALA A 165 -8.98 -22.47 -9.04
N VAL A 166 -7.87 -21.99 -9.60
CA VAL A 166 -7.24 -22.60 -10.79
C VAL A 166 -6.28 -23.71 -10.35
N ALA A 167 -6.50 -24.92 -10.87
CA ALA A 167 -5.64 -26.08 -10.57
C ALA A 167 -4.20 -25.86 -11.05
N LYS A 168 -3.22 -26.33 -10.26
CA LYS A 168 -1.77 -26.11 -10.48
C LYS A 168 -1.31 -26.34 -11.94
N PRO A 169 -1.68 -27.44 -12.63
CA PRO A 169 -1.23 -27.68 -14.01
C PRO A 169 -1.71 -26.64 -15.02
N HIS A 170 -2.79 -25.91 -14.74
CA HIS A 170 -3.39 -24.94 -15.65
C HIS A 170 -2.93 -23.50 -15.39
N ARG A 171 -2.17 -23.25 -14.32
CA ARG A 171 -1.82 -21.89 -13.92
C ARG A 171 -0.86 -21.21 -14.91
N LEU A 172 0.10 -21.93 -15.49
CA LEU A 172 1.00 -21.32 -16.49
C LEU A 172 0.22 -20.80 -17.70
N ARG A 173 -0.65 -21.63 -18.28
CA ARG A 173 -1.53 -21.23 -19.38
C ARG A 173 -2.42 -20.05 -18.99
N LYS A 174 -3.00 -20.09 -17.79
CA LYS A 174 -3.82 -18.99 -17.28
C LYS A 174 -3.01 -17.69 -17.09
N ALA A 175 -1.75 -17.78 -16.67
CA ALA A 175 -0.85 -16.64 -16.57
C ALA A 175 -0.55 -16.03 -17.95
N GLU A 176 -0.34 -16.87 -18.97
CA GLU A 176 -0.17 -16.42 -20.36
C GLU A 176 -1.42 -15.68 -20.85
N GLU A 177 -2.62 -16.22 -20.59
CA GLU A 177 -3.89 -15.55 -20.91
C GLU A 177 -3.97 -14.17 -20.22
N ILE A 178 -3.65 -14.07 -18.92
CA ILE A 178 -3.61 -12.79 -18.19
C ILE A 178 -2.67 -11.79 -18.86
N LEU A 179 -1.46 -12.24 -19.24
CA LEU A 179 -0.47 -11.36 -19.88
C LEU A 179 -0.93 -10.90 -21.27
N MET A 180 -1.57 -11.77 -22.06
CA MET A 180 -2.14 -11.40 -23.35
C MET A 180 -3.22 -10.33 -23.21
N GLU A 181 -4.06 -10.40 -22.17
CA GLU A 181 -5.08 -9.38 -21.91
C GLU A 181 -4.50 -8.06 -21.43
N ALA A 182 -3.40 -8.09 -20.67
CA ALA A 182 -2.66 -6.88 -20.33
C ALA A 182 -2.10 -6.21 -21.59
N ASP A 183 -1.45 -6.98 -22.47
CA ASP A 183 -0.88 -6.47 -23.72
C ASP A 183 -1.97 -5.89 -24.65
N ALA A 184 -3.12 -6.57 -24.76
CA ALA A 184 -4.25 -6.11 -25.57
C ALA A 184 -4.84 -4.77 -25.08
N LEU A 185 -4.64 -4.45 -23.80
CA LEU A 185 -5.06 -3.18 -23.18
C LEU A 185 -3.89 -2.18 -23.04
N ALA A 186 -2.73 -2.49 -23.64
CA ALA A 186 -1.50 -1.71 -23.54
C ALA A 186 -1.03 -1.47 -22.09
N ILE A 187 -1.32 -2.41 -21.19
CA ILE A 187 -0.88 -2.38 -19.80
C ILE A 187 0.46 -3.11 -19.71
N GLY A 188 1.48 -2.43 -19.19
CA GLY A 188 2.78 -3.06 -18.99
C GLY A 188 2.69 -4.31 -18.12
N ARG A 189 3.32 -5.42 -18.55
CA ARG A 189 3.30 -6.70 -17.82
C ARG A 189 3.88 -6.62 -16.40
N GLN A 190 4.71 -5.61 -16.12
CA GLN A 190 5.30 -5.34 -14.81
C GLN A 190 4.46 -4.37 -13.97
N HIS A 191 3.33 -3.88 -14.49
CA HIS A 191 2.47 -2.96 -13.77
C HIS A 191 1.85 -3.64 -12.53
N PRO A 192 1.70 -2.93 -11.39
CA PRO A 192 1.17 -3.52 -10.17
C PRO A 192 -0.16 -4.26 -10.34
N VAL A 193 -1.09 -3.73 -11.14
CA VAL A 193 -2.36 -4.41 -11.48
C VAL A 193 -2.14 -5.81 -12.06
N VAL A 194 -1.17 -5.97 -12.97
CA VAL A 194 -0.87 -7.26 -13.60
C VAL A 194 -0.18 -8.18 -12.59
N LEU A 195 0.82 -7.67 -11.87
CA LEU A 195 1.58 -8.46 -10.89
C LEU A 195 0.70 -8.97 -9.74
N VAL A 196 -0.22 -8.16 -9.22
CA VAL A 196 -1.14 -8.55 -8.15
C VAL A 196 -2.19 -9.54 -8.66
N THR A 197 -2.64 -9.41 -9.92
CA THR A 197 -3.53 -10.39 -10.55
C THR A 197 -2.85 -11.75 -10.72
N LEU A 198 -1.59 -11.77 -11.18
CA LEU A 198 -0.79 -12.99 -11.23
C LEU A 198 -0.53 -13.57 -9.83
N ALA A 199 -0.31 -12.72 -8.81
CA ALA A 199 -0.14 -13.16 -7.43
C ALA A 199 -1.39 -13.89 -6.91
N CYS A 200 -2.60 -13.44 -7.28
CA CYS A 200 -3.84 -14.14 -6.97
C CYS A 200 -3.88 -15.56 -7.57
N LEU A 201 -3.50 -15.68 -8.84
CA LEU A 201 -3.41 -16.96 -9.55
C LEU A 201 -2.43 -17.93 -8.87
N TYR A 202 -1.31 -17.41 -8.36
CA TYR A 202 -0.27 -18.17 -7.66
C TYR A 202 -0.40 -18.15 -6.13
N GLY A 203 -1.64 -17.98 -5.64
CA GLY A 203 -2.03 -18.36 -4.29
C GLY A 203 -1.71 -17.34 -3.20
N ASN A 204 -1.26 -16.13 -3.54
CA ASN A 204 -0.99 -15.10 -2.56
C ASN A 204 -2.28 -14.70 -1.83
N SER A 205 -2.34 -14.97 -0.53
CA SER A 205 -3.53 -14.71 0.28
C SER A 205 -3.85 -13.22 0.41
N SER A 206 -2.82 -12.38 0.49
CA SER A 206 -2.96 -10.92 0.55
C SER A 206 -3.49 -10.36 -0.76
N ALA A 207 -2.98 -10.85 -1.91
CA ALA A 207 -3.49 -10.47 -3.23
C ALA A 207 -4.97 -10.82 -3.37
N LYS A 208 -5.36 -12.04 -2.98
CA LYS A 208 -6.77 -12.48 -3.01
C LYS A 208 -7.66 -11.61 -2.12
N ARG A 209 -7.14 -11.14 -0.98
CA ARG A 209 -7.87 -10.21 -0.09
C ARG A 209 -8.01 -8.82 -0.65
N VAL A 210 -7.04 -8.32 -1.42
CA VAL A 210 -7.14 -7.03 -2.14
C VAL A 210 -8.15 -7.16 -3.29
N MET A 211 -7.99 -8.19 -4.13
CA MET A 211 -8.81 -8.36 -5.32
C MET A 211 -10.25 -8.75 -5.00
N LYS A 212 -10.48 -9.53 -3.94
CA LYS A 212 -11.83 -9.98 -3.51
C LYS A 212 -12.69 -10.50 -4.67
N PHE A 213 -12.09 -11.16 -5.67
CA PHE A 213 -12.78 -11.69 -6.84
C PHE A 213 -14.01 -12.53 -6.43
N LYS A 214 -15.06 -12.46 -7.24
CA LYS A 214 -16.39 -12.99 -6.92
C LYS A 214 -16.89 -13.89 -8.02
N ALA A 215 -17.42 -15.05 -7.63
CA ALA A 215 -18.16 -15.93 -8.54
C ALA A 215 -19.37 -15.23 -9.19
N ASN A 216 -20.07 -14.35 -8.44
CA ASN A 216 -21.00 -13.41 -9.03
C ASN A 216 -20.25 -12.16 -9.46
N THR A 217 -19.99 -12.06 -10.76
CA THR A 217 -19.19 -11.02 -11.42
C THR A 217 -19.75 -9.60 -11.24
N VAL A 218 -21.07 -9.45 -11.17
CA VAL A 218 -21.75 -8.17 -10.92
C VAL A 218 -21.39 -7.60 -9.54
N ARG A 219 -21.07 -8.46 -8.57
CA ARG A 219 -20.69 -8.05 -7.20
C ARG A 219 -19.21 -7.78 -7.03
N PHE A 220 -18.40 -8.02 -8.05
CA PHE A 220 -16.99 -7.66 -8.00
C PHE A 220 -16.83 -6.14 -8.10
N ASP A 221 -16.08 -5.57 -7.16
CA ASP A 221 -15.81 -4.14 -7.07
C ASP A 221 -14.40 -3.84 -7.59
N ALA A 222 -14.29 -3.65 -8.91
CA ALA A 222 -13.03 -3.39 -9.58
C ALA A 222 -12.41 -2.04 -9.18
N GLU A 223 -13.23 -1.04 -8.85
CA GLU A 223 -12.77 0.29 -8.42
C GLU A 223 -12.06 0.21 -7.07
N ASN A 224 -12.65 -0.51 -6.10
CA ASN A 224 -11.99 -0.73 -4.80
C ASN A 224 -10.67 -1.50 -4.97
N ALA A 225 -10.68 -2.59 -5.75
CA ALA A 225 -9.47 -3.37 -5.99
C ALA A 225 -8.37 -2.54 -6.68
N LEU A 226 -8.76 -1.69 -7.65
CA LEU A 226 -7.82 -0.79 -8.32
C LEU A 226 -7.26 0.23 -7.33
N ALA A 227 -8.10 0.91 -6.53
CA ALA A 227 -7.66 1.89 -5.55
C ALA A 227 -6.62 1.29 -4.59
N ASP A 228 -6.89 0.10 -4.03
CA ASP A 228 -5.96 -0.63 -3.16
C ASP A 228 -4.63 -0.93 -3.86
N ILE A 229 -4.65 -1.40 -5.12
CA ILE A 229 -3.42 -1.66 -5.89
C ILE A 229 -2.66 -0.37 -6.18
N MET A 230 -3.36 0.70 -6.55
CA MET A 230 -2.75 1.97 -6.95
C MET A 230 -2.06 2.67 -5.79
N ILE A 231 -2.34 2.32 -4.53
CA ILE A 231 -1.54 2.75 -3.37
C ILE A 231 -0.06 2.45 -3.58
N ILE A 232 0.32 1.35 -4.23
CA ILE A 232 1.73 1.05 -4.55
C ILE A 232 2.38 2.19 -5.34
N SER A 233 1.71 2.64 -6.41
CA SER A 233 2.22 3.67 -7.31
C SER A 233 2.01 5.09 -6.78
N ARG A 234 1.07 5.31 -5.86
CA ARG A 234 0.82 6.62 -5.24
C ARG A 234 1.73 6.86 -4.03
N PHE A 235 1.99 5.85 -3.21
CA PHE A 235 2.79 5.96 -1.99
C PHE A 235 4.29 6.00 -2.27
N PHE A 236 4.82 5.09 -3.09
CA PHE A 236 6.27 4.96 -3.25
C PHE A 236 7.01 6.19 -3.80
N PRO A 237 6.47 6.93 -4.78
CA PRO A 237 7.10 8.17 -5.23
C PRO A 237 7.19 9.20 -4.11
N GLU A 238 6.11 9.40 -3.35
CA GLU A 238 6.09 10.36 -2.26
C GLU A 238 7.00 9.93 -1.10
N LYS A 239 7.01 8.63 -0.76
CA LYS A 239 7.97 8.06 0.20
C LYS A 239 9.42 8.40 -0.18
N LEU A 240 9.81 8.07 -1.41
CA LEU A 240 11.19 8.28 -1.86
C LEU A 240 11.55 9.77 -1.94
N LYS A 241 10.63 10.60 -2.41
CA LYS A 241 10.80 12.06 -2.49
C LYS A 241 11.00 12.67 -1.10
N MET A 242 10.17 12.30 -0.12
CA MET A 242 10.24 12.85 1.24
C MET A 242 11.48 12.35 1.99
N GLU A 243 11.82 11.06 1.89
CA GLU A 243 13.04 10.52 2.50
C GLU A 243 14.31 11.11 1.88
N GLN A 244 14.33 11.35 0.56
CA GLN A 244 15.43 12.04 -0.10
C GLN A 244 15.53 13.50 0.38
N ALA A 245 14.40 14.19 0.49
CA ALA A 245 14.38 15.56 1.00
C ALA A 245 14.80 15.64 2.48
N GLY A 246 14.53 14.61 3.29
CA GLY A 246 15.07 14.44 4.64
C GLY A 246 16.60 14.34 4.66
N ARG A 247 17.19 13.49 3.80
CA ARG A 247 18.66 13.37 3.65
C ARG A 247 19.33 14.67 3.20
N GLU A 248 18.59 15.49 2.45
CA GLU A 248 19.02 16.82 1.99
C GLU A 248 18.69 17.94 2.99
N TRP A 249 18.18 17.62 4.18
CA TRP A 249 17.78 18.58 5.22
C TRP A 249 16.71 19.59 4.77
N LYS A 250 15.89 19.23 3.79
CA LYS A 250 14.79 20.04 3.24
C LYS A 250 13.46 19.75 3.94
N THR A 251 13.35 18.65 4.67
CA THR A 251 12.21 18.33 5.53
C THR A 251 12.71 17.87 6.89
N SER A 252 11.82 17.88 7.88
CA SER A 252 12.10 17.36 9.22
C SER A 252 11.93 15.85 9.32
N TYR A 253 11.63 15.14 8.23
CA TYR A 253 11.30 13.71 8.24
C TYR A 253 12.42 12.89 7.64
N ASP A 254 12.91 11.91 8.38
CA ASP A 254 13.93 10.97 7.91
C ASP A 254 13.30 9.72 7.29
N GLN A 255 12.05 9.43 7.66
CA GLN A 255 11.34 8.21 7.26
C GLN A 255 9.91 8.51 6.82
N CYS A 256 9.41 7.66 5.93
CA CYS A 256 8.00 7.62 5.56
C CYS A 256 7.45 6.20 5.68
N ASP A 257 6.27 6.08 6.28
CA ASP A 257 5.56 4.79 6.44
C ASP A 257 4.08 4.95 6.07
N PHE A 258 3.44 3.82 5.74
CA PHE A 258 2.03 3.76 5.38
C PHE A 258 1.24 3.04 6.46
N ILE A 259 0.11 3.63 6.87
CA ILE A 259 -0.78 3.08 7.87
C ILE A 259 -2.12 2.74 7.24
N THR A 260 -2.49 1.48 7.36
CA THR A 260 -3.80 0.92 7.00
C THR A 260 -4.18 -0.17 8.01
N ASP A 261 -5.47 -0.50 8.04
CA ASP A 261 -6.04 -1.66 8.75
C ASP A 261 -6.38 -2.83 7.79
N ASP A 262 -6.03 -2.70 6.50
CA ASP A 262 -6.19 -3.77 5.52
C ASP A 262 -4.94 -4.66 5.48
N ASP A 263 -5.04 -5.83 6.10
CA ASP A 263 -3.99 -6.85 6.10
C ASP A 263 -3.59 -7.32 4.69
N GLY A 264 -4.55 -7.33 3.75
CA GLY A 264 -4.30 -7.68 2.35
C GLY A 264 -3.40 -6.64 1.70
N LEU A 265 -3.73 -5.36 1.86
CA LEU A 265 -2.92 -4.26 1.34
C LEU A 265 -1.52 -4.22 1.98
N LEU A 266 -1.42 -4.37 3.31
CA LEU A 266 -0.14 -4.46 4.01
C LEU A 266 0.70 -5.64 3.50
N GLY A 267 0.09 -6.80 3.32
CA GLY A 267 0.77 -7.99 2.82
C GLY A 267 1.29 -7.80 1.39
N ILE A 268 0.54 -7.09 0.54
CA ILE A 268 0.95 -6.76 -0.81
C ILE A 268 2.08 -5.73 -0.83
N LEU A 269 1.97 -4.62 -0.08
CA LEU A 269 3.01 -3.60 -0.03
C LEU A 269 4.37 -4.16 0.40
N ARG A 270 4.41 -5.13 1.32
CA ARG A 270 5.65 -5.83 1.74
C ARG A 270 6.33 -6.63 0.63
N CYS A 271 5.63 -6.92 -0.47
CA CYS A 271 6.20 -7.60 -1.63
C CYS A 271 7.01 -6.65 -2.52
N PHE A 272 6.94 -5.34 -2.28
CA PHE A 272 7.57 -4.32 -3.10
C PHE A 272 8.50 -3.45 -2.25
N GLU A 273 9.68 -3.15 -2.78
CA GLU A 273 10.64 -2.24 -2.17
C GLU A 273 11.06 -1.20 -3.19
N ALA A 274 10.57 0.03 -3.04
CA ALA A 274 10.92 1.13 -3.94
C ALA A 274 12.40 1.52 -3.79
N LYS A 275 13.08 1.72 -4.92
CA LYS A 275 14.51 2.05 -5.00
C LYS A 275 14.74 3.45 -5.53
N ASN A 276 13.95 3.84 -6.53
CA ASN A 276 14.07 5.14 -7.15
C ASN A 276 12.71 5.58 -7.70
N ALA A 277 12.48 6.89 -7.75
CA ALA A 277 11.34 7.48 -8.41
C ALA A 277 11.78 8.75 -9.14
N ARG A 278 11.33 8.93 -10.38
CA ARG A 278 11.53 10.16 -11.14
C ARG A 278 10.23 10.57 -11.81
N LEU A 279 10.01 11.88 -11.84
CA LEU A 279 8.88 12.50 -12.52
C LEU A 279 9.40 13.13 -13.82
N GLU A 280 8.78 12.82 -14.94
CA GLU A 280 9.09 13.40 -16.23
C GLU A 280 7.86 14.13 -16.76
N LYS A 281 8.02 15.42 -17.10
CA LYS A 281 6.95 16.17 -17.76
C LYS A 281 6.99 15.88 -19.25
N ILE A 282 5.89 15.41 -19.80
CA ILE A 282 5.71 15.12 -21.22
C ILE A 282 4.51 15.94 -21.69
N GLU A 283 4.75 17.05 -22.37
CA GLU A 283 3.72 18.01 -22.79
C GLU A 283 2.80 18.43 -21.62
N ASN A 284 1.55 17.96 -21.64
CA ASN A 284 0.50 18.23 -20.64
C ASN A 284 0.33 17.09 -19.63
N LEU A 285 1.22 16.09 -19.64
CA LEU A 285 1.18 14.94 -18.77
C LEU A 285 2.44 14.87 -17.90
N TYR A 286 2.28 14.23 -16.75
CA TYR A 286 3.40 13.78 -15.95
C TYR A 286 3.49 12.27 -16.02
N ARG A 287 4.71 11.77 -16.27
CA ARG A 287 5.02 10.35 -16.20
C ARG A 287 5.90 10.09 -15.00
N THR A 288 5.37 9.31 -14.08
CA THR A 288 6.13 8.83 -12.92
C THR A 288 6.77 7.49 -13.25
N TYR A 289 8.08 7.42 -13.15
CA TYR A 289 8.84 6.18 -13.23
C TYR A 289 9.23 5.77 -11.83
N ILE A 290 8.92 4.53 -11.45
CA ILE A 290 9.26 3.97 -10.15
C ILE A 290 10.07 2.70 -10.40
N GLU A 291 11.29 2.67 -9.89
CA GLU A 291 12.09 1.47 -9.83
C GLU A 291 11.76 0.74 -8.53
N VAL A 292 11.28 -0.50 -8.65
CA VAL A 292 10.82 -1.29 -7.52
C VAL A 292 11.51 -2.66 -7.55
N LYS A 293 12.12 -3.04 -6.43
CA LYS A 293 12.58 -4.40 -6.21
C LYS A 293 11.42 -5.25 -5.72
N LEU A 294 11.12 -6.31 -6.46
CA LEU A 294 10.08 -7.26 -6.13
C LEU A 294 10.62 -8.38 -5.23
N ASN A 295 9.96 -8.66 -4.11
CA ASN A 295 10.18 -9.91 -3.39
C ASN A 295 9.35 -11.03 -4.01
N PHE A 296 9.92 -11.68 -5.03
CA PHE A 296 9.25 -12.72 -5.82
C PHE A 296 8.67 -13.85 -4.95
N ARG A 297 9.37 -14.24 -3.87
CA ARG A 297 8.92 -15.33 -2.98
C ARG A 297 7.72 -14.93 -2.12
N LEU A 298 7.67 -13.67 -1.70
CA LEU A 298 6.51 -13.17 -0.97
C LEU A 298 5.32 -12.96 -1.91
N LEU A 299 5.56 -12.53 -3.16
CA LEU A 299 4.48 -12.26 -4.10
C LEU A 299 3.89 -13.53 -4.71
N PHE A 300 4.70 -14.46 -5.21
CA PHE A 300 4.26 -15.67 -5.90
C PHE A 300 4.46 -16.92 -5.03
N THR A 301 3.70 -16.98 -3.95
CA THR A 301 3.90 -17.92 -2.83
C THR A 301 3.95 -19.38 -3.25
N GLU A 302 3.16 -19.80 -4.24
CA GLU A 302 3.10 -21.20 -4.69
C GLU A 302 4.15 -21.56 -5.75
N ILE A 303 4.82 -20.56 -6.37
CA ILE A 303 5.99 -20.81 -7.23
C ILE A 303 7.23 -20.97 -6.35
N SER A 304 7.37 -20.10 -5.34
CA SER A 304 8.53 -20.10 -4.44
C SER A 304 8.61 -21.26 -3.46
N SER A 305 7.53 -22.03 -3.31
CA SER A 305 7.51 -23.27 -2.53
C SER A 305 8.10 -24.47 -3.29
N LEU A 306 8.47 -24.30 -4.56
CA LEU A 306 9.22 -25.28 -5.34
C LEU A 306 10.72 -25.08 -5.06
N ASN A 307 11.20 -25.58 -3.92
CA ASN A 307 12.59 -25.98 -3.72
C ASN A 307 12.61 -27.49 -3.56
#